data_AF-A0A346YJ40-F1
#
_entry.id   AF-A0A346YJ40-F1
#
_cell.length_a   1.000
_cell.length_b   1.000
_cell.length_c   1.000
_cell.angle_alpha   90.00
_cell.angle_beta   90.00
_cell.angle_gamma   90.00
#
_symmetry.space_group_name_H-M   'P 1'
#
loop_
_entity.id
_entity.type
_entity.pdbx_description
1 polymer ?
#
loop_
_entity_poly.entity_id
_entity_poly.type
_entity_poly.pdbx_seq_one_letter_code
_entity_poly.pdbx_strand_id
1 'polypeptide(L)'
;MAYRTDDVFSFSAFDPSKFTEGFREFAEKGAAQSRDAYAKMKTAAEEAAKTVESTVQTAQAGSVELGLKAIDALRTNADQSLSHMEALLGVRSVSELIELQTSFFRRQAETTVEQAKAMQDITRKIAEDVAKPGKEAAEKAMASFKVS
;
A
#
# COMPACT_ATOMS: atom_id res chain seq x y z
N MET A 1 3.63 -38.73 76.30
CA MET A 1 4.15 -38.17 75.04
C MET A 1 2.93 -37.78 74.22
N ALA A 2 2.72 -36.47 74.02
CA ALA A 2 1.56 -35.93 73.33
C ALA A 2 1.87 -35.81 71.83
N TYR A 3 0.95 -36.29 70.98
CA TYR A 3 0.79 -35.76 69.63
C TYR A 3 -0.72 -35.58 69.42
N ARG A 4 -1.13 -34.32 69.26
CA ARG A 4 -2.52 -33.91 69.08
C ARG A 4 -3.03 -34.40 67.72
N THR A 5 -4.23 -34.95 67.75
CA THR A 5 -5.05 -35.32 66.59
C THR A 5 -5.70 -34.13 65.89
N ASP A 6 -5.28 -32.90 66.18
CA ASP A 6 -5.85 -31.67 65.62
C ASP A 6 -5.20 -31.25 64.28
N ASP A 7 -4.01 -31.78 63.94
CA ASP A 7 -3.26 -31.34 62.76
C ASP A 7 -3.53 -32.17 61.48
N VAL A 8 -4.23 -33.31 61.58
CA VAL A 8 -4.41 -34.25 60.44
C VAL A 8 -5.61 -33.87 59.54
N PHE A 9 -6.53 -33.05 60.05
CA PHE A 9 -7.69 -32.56 59.29
C PHE A 9 -7.59 -31.08 58.86
N SER A 10 -6.39 -30.49 58.92
CA SER A 10 -6.08 -29.24 58.22
C SER A 10 -5.89 -29.49 56.72
N PHE A 11 -6.88 -30.08 56.06
CA PHE A 11 -7.03 -29.94 54.61
C PHE A 11 -7.45 -28.49 54.42
N SER A 12 -6.51 -27.64 53.98
CA SER A 12 -6.66 -26.19 53.72
C SER A 12 -8.12 -25.78 53.67
N ALA A 13 -8.60 -25.12 54.73
CA ALA A 13 -9.97 -24.66 54.82
C ALA A 13 -10.32 -23.97 53.49
N PHE A 14 -11.18 -24.61 52.70
CA PHE A 14 -11.65 -24.07 51.44
C PHE A 14 -12.45 -22.82 51.81
N ASP A 15 -11.79 -21.67 51.78
CA ASP A 15 -12.38 -20.38 52.11
C ASP A 15 -13.23 -19.93 50.92
N PRO A 16 -14.56 -20.12 50.98
CA PRO A 16 -15.42 -19.86 49.83
C PRO A 16 -15.41 -18.36 49.49
N SER A 17 -15.11 -17.50 50.46
CA SER A 17 -15.07 -16.04 50.26
C SER A 17 -13.88 -15.64 49.37
N LYS A 18 -12.68 -16.17 49.63
CA LYS A 18 -11.49 -15.95 48.79
C LYS A 18 -11.62 -16.54 47.40
N PHE A 19 -12.29 -17.69 47.28
CA PHE A 19 -12.60 -18.27 45.97
C PHE A 19 -13.56 -17.37 45.17
N THR A 20 -14.60 -16.83 45.82
CA THR A 20 -15.58 -15.94 45.18
C THR A 20 -14.95 -14.60 44.78
N GLU A 21 -14.04 -14.07 45.61
CA GLU A 21 -13.32 -12.83 45.34
C GLU A 21 -12.31 -13.01 44.19
N GLY A 22 -11.55 -14.10 44.17
CA GLY A 22 -10.67 -14.45 43.05
C GLY A 22 -11.44 -14.71 41.74
N PHE A 23 -12.63 -15.31 41.80
CA PHE A 23 -13.51 -15.47 40.64
C PHE A 23 -14.06 -14.12 40.14
N ARG A 24 -14.46 -13.22 41.05
CA ARG A 24 -14.91 -11.87 40.71
C ARG A 24 -13.78 -11.06 40.08
N GLU A 25 -12.59 -11.07 40.65
CA GLU A 25 -11.42 -10.36 40.11
C GLU A 25 -10.99 -10.94 38.75
N PHE A 26 -11.05 -12.27 38.58
CA PHE A 26 -10.83 -12.93 37.30
C PHE A 26 -11.89 -12.55 36.25
N ALA A 27 -13.17 -12.47 36.64
CA ALA A 27 -14.24 -12.05 35.75
C ALA A 27 -14.10 -10.56 35.36
N GLU A 28 -13.75 -9.68 36.30
CA GLU A 28 -13.53 -8.26 36.03
C GLU A 28 -12.31 -8.04 35.14
N LYS A 29 -11.18 -8.71 35.43
CA LYS A 29 -9.97 -8.67 34.59
C LYS A 29 -10.22 -9.29 33.23
N GLY A 30 -10.88 -10.45 33.16
CA GLY A 30 -11.21 -11.13 31.93
C GLY A 30 -12.14 -10.31 31.04
N ALA A 31 -13.15 -9.66 31.62
CA ALA A 31 -14.03 -8.75 30.89
C ALA A 31 -13.30 -7.50 30.41
N ALA A 32 -12.42 -6.90 31.23
CA ALA A 32 -11.62 -5.75 30.84
C ALA A 32 -10.62 -6.10 29.73
N GLN A 33 -9.90 -7.22 29.85
CA GLN A 33 -8.98 -7.74 28.83
C GLN A 33 -9.71 -8.11 27.53
N SER A 34 -10.89 -8.71 27.62
CA SER A 34 -11.71 -9.03 26.44
C SER A 34 -12.18 -7.76 25.73
N ARG A 35 -12.56 -6.72 26.48
CA ARG A 35 -12.93 -5.41 25.91
C ARG A 35 -11.73 -4.73 25.25
N ASP A 36 -10.56 -4.76 25.87
CA ASP A 36 -9.33 -4.20 25.32
C ASP A 36 -8.88 -4.95 24.05
N ALA A 37 -8.90 -6.29 24.09
CA ALA A 37 -8.61 -7.14 22.93
C ALA A 37 -9.61 -6.91 21.79
N TYR A 38 -10.91 -6.79 22.11
CA TYR A 38 -11.94 -6.45 21.13
C TYR A 38 -11.74 -5.06 20.53
N ALA A 39 -11.41 -4.06 21.36
CA ALA A 39 -11.12 -2.71 20.89
C ALA A 39 -9.90 -2.68 19.96
N LYS A 40 -8.81 -3.37 20.31
CA LYS A 40 -7.62 -3.52 19.46
C LYS A 40 -7.94 -4.22 18.14
N MET A 41 -8.72 -5.30 18.19
CA MET A 41 -9.13 -6.03 16.98
C MET A 41 -10.04 -5.18 16.08
N LYS A 42 -10.97 -4.42 16.65
CA LYS A 42 -11.82 -3.48 15.91
C LYS A 42 -10.97 -2.42 15.22
N THR A 43 -10.03 -1.79 15.93
CA THR A 43 -9.12 -0.80 15.35
C THR A 43 -8.28 -1.40 14.22
N ALA A 44 -7.72 -2.61 14.42
CA ALA A 44 -6.95 -3.29 13.38
C ALA A 44 -7.80 -3.60 12.13
N ALA A 45 -9.07 -3.98 12.32
CA ALA A 45 -9.99 -4.23 11.22
C ALA A 45 -10.35 -2.95 10.45
N GLU A 46 -10.59 -1.84 11.15
CA GLU A 46 -10.84 -0.53 10.54
C GLU A 46 -9.61 -0.03 9.77
N GLU A 47 -8.40 -0.23 10.30
CA GLU A 47 -7.14 0.12 9.61
C GLU A 47 -6.89 -0.74 8.38
N ALA A 48 -7.16 -2.05 8.46
CA ALA A 48 -7.07 -2.95 7.31
C ALA A 48 -8.07 -2.55 6.21
N ALA A 49 -9.32 -2.23 6.57
CA ALA A 49 -10.34 -1.77 5.63
C ALA A 49 -9.91 -0.47 4.92
N LYS A 50 -9.39 0.50 5.68
CA LYS A 50 -8.86 1.76 5.13
C LYS A 50 -7.66 1.56 4.20
N THR A 51 -6.79 0.61 4.54
CA THR A 51 -5.64 0.24 3.70
C THR A 51 -6.10 -0.30 2.36
N VAL A 52 -7.08 -1.20 2.35
CA VAL A 52 -7.67 -1.76 1.12
C VAL A 52 -8.35 -0.68 0.29
N GLU A 53 -9.14 0.19 0.90
CA GLU A 53 -9.81 1.30 0.21
C GLU A 53 -8.79 2.22 -0.47
N SER A 54 -7.71 2.60 0.24
CA SER A 54 -6.64 3.43 -0.30
C SER A 54 -5.93 2.74 -1.48
N THR A 55 -5.67 1.43 -1.39
CA THR A 55 -5.06 0.68 -2.50
C THR A 55 -5.95 0.68 -3.74
N VAL A 56 -7.27 0.52 -3.60
CA VAL A 56 -8.22 0.55 -4.72
C VAL A 56 -8.27 1.93 -5.37
N GLN A 57 -8.33 3.00 -4.57
CA GLN A 57 -8.31 4.38 -5.08
C GLN A 57 -7.00 4.68 -5.83
N THR A 58 -5.85 4.25 -5.30
CA THR A 58 -4.54 4.38 -5.97
C THR A 58 -4.51 3.62 -7.30
N ALA A 59 -5.02 2.38 -7.34
CA ALA A 59 -5.07 1.60 -8.57
C ALA A 59 -5.96 2.29 -9.64
N GLN A 60 -7.09 2.86 -9.23
CA GLN A 60 -7.95 3.66 -10.11
C GLN A 60 -7.21 4.89 -10.65
N ALA A 61 -6.53 5.66 -9.80
CA ALA A 61 -5.76 6.82 -10.22
C ALA A 61 -4.66 6.43 -11.24
N GLY A 62 -3.96 5.32 -11.01
CA GLY A 62 -2.96 4.78 -11.93
C GLY A 62 -3.54 4.45 -13.31
N SER A 63 -4.76 3.90 -13.38
CA SER A 63 -5.44 3.62 -14.66
C SER A 63 -5.78 4.89 -15.46
N VAL A 64 -6.15 5.98 -14.77
CA VAL A 64 -6.41 7.28 -15.42
C VAL A 64 -5.11 7.87 -15.94
N GLU A 65 -4.02 7.80 -15.17
CA GLU A 65 -2.69 8.28 -15.58
C GLU A 65 -2.17 7.53 -16.82
N LEU A 66 -2.37 6.20 -16.89
CA LEU A 66 -2.08 5.40 -18.08
C LEU A 66 -2.92 5.84 -19.30
N GLY A 67 -4.22 6.08 -19.11
CA GLY A 67 -5.11 6.55 -20.17
C GLY A 67 -4.69 7.90 -20.74
N LEU A 68 -4.34 8.86 -19.87
CA LEU A 68 -3.80 10.16 -20.29
C LEU A 68 -2.49 10.00 -21.07
N LYS A 69 -1.59 9.11 -20.63
CA LYS A 69 -0.32 8.87 -21.33
C LYS A 69 -0.51 8.27 -22.72
N ALA A 70 -1.50 7.39 -22.88
CA ALA A 70 -1.88 6.85 -24.18
C ALA A 70 -2.38 7.95 -25.13
N ILE A 71 -3.20 8.89 -24.62
CA ILE A 71 -3.68 10.04 -25.41
C ILE A 71 -2.50 10.93 -25.84
N ASP A 72 -1.56 11.22 -24.95
CA ASP A 72 -0.36 12.01 -25.27
C ASP A 72 0.51 11.34 -26.35
N ALA A 73 0.65 10.01 -26.29
CA ALA A 73 1.38 9.24 -27.31
C ALA A 73 0.69 9.34 -28.68
N LEU A 74 -0.63 9.22 -28.74
CA LEU A 74 -1.40 9.40 -29.98
C LEU A 74 -1.22 10.81 -30.56
N ARG A 75 -1.31 11.84 -29.71
CA ARG A 75 -1.10 13.23 -30.12
C ARG A 75 0.31 13.45 -30.68
N THR A 76 1.32 12.99 -29.97
CA THR A 76 2.73 13.12 -30.38
C THR A 76 2.98 12.46 -31.74
N ASN A 77 2.45 11.25 -31.94
CA ASN A 77 2.61 10.52 -33.19
C ASN A 77 1.87 11.21 -34.36
N ALA A 78 0.69 11.77 -34.11
CA ALA A 78 -0.07 12.53 -35.10
C ALA A 78 0.68 13.80 -35.51
N ASP A 79 1.16 14.59 -34.53
CA ASP A 79 1.94 15.80 -34.78
C ASP A 79 3.20 15.49 -35.59
N GLN A 80 3.95 14.44 -35.22
CA GLN A 80 5.13 14.00 -35.96
C GLN A 80 4.84 13.58 -37.40
N SER A 81 3.76 12.82 -37.60
CA SER A 81 3.35 12.36 -38.93
C SER A 81 2.95 13.53 -39.81
N LEU A 82 2.15 14.46 -39.28
CA LEU A 82 1.71 15.66 -40.00
C LEU A 82 2.88 16.58 -40.33
N SER A 83 3.76 16.87 -39.37
CA SER A 83 4.95 17.68 -39.62
C SER A 83 5.89 17.04 -40.64
N HIS A 84 6.03 15.71 -40.63
CA HIS A 84 6.83 15.02 -41.63
C HIS A 84 6.20 15.10 -43.03
N MET A 85 4.88 14.92 -43.13
CA MET A 85 4.15 15.09 -44.39
C MET A 85 4.26 16.52 -44.94
N GLU A 86 4.10 17.52 -44.07
CA GLU A 86 4.26 18.94 -44.45
C GLU A 86 5.68 19.20 -44.97
N ALA A 87 6.69 18.70 -44.26
CA ALA A 87 8.08 18.85 -44.67
C ALA A 87 8.37 18.12 -46.00
N LEU A 88 7.79 16.95 -46.25
CA LEU A 88 7.94 16.20 -47.51
C LEU A 88 7.41 16.99 -48.71
N LEU A 89 6.31 17.73 -48.56
CA LEU A 89 5.77 18.58 -49.62
C LEU A 89 6.68 19.76 -49.98
N GLY A 90 7.55 20.17 -49.05
CA GLY A 90 8.49 21.28 -49.22
C GLY A 90 9.84 20.89 -49.84
N VAL A 91 10.15 19.60 -49.98
CA VAL A 91 11.46 19.10 -50.46
C VAL A 91 11.68 19.43 -51.94
N ARG A 92 12.84 19.99 -52.27
CA ARG A 92 13.23 20.40 -53.63
C ARG A 92 14.46 19.66 -54.17
N SER A 93 15.15 18.91 -53.32
CA SER A 93 16.35 18.16 -53.71
C SER A 93 16.50 16.84 -52.95
N VAL A 94 17.32 15.93 -53.49
CA VAL A 94 17.65 14.65 -52.84
C VAL A 94 18.40 14.87 -51.52
N SER A 95 19.22 15.92 -51.43
CA SER A 95 19.92 16.29 -50.19
C SER A 95 18.93 16.67 -49.07
N GLU A 96 17.95 17.52 -49.39
CA GLU A 96 16.89 17.91 -48.46
C GLU A 96 16.03 16.71 -48.03
N LEU A 97 15.78 15.76 -48.95
CA LEU A 97 15.08 14.51 -48.63
C LEU A 97 15.86 13.66 -47.62
N ILE A 98 17.17 13.49 -47.82
CA ILE A 98 18.03 12.70 -46.92
C ILE A 98 18.10 13.34 -45.54
N GLU A 99 18.23 14.67 -45.48
CA GLU A 99 18.21 15.42 -44.22
C GLU A 99 16.87 15.26 -43.49
N LEU A 100 15.75 15.38 -44.22
CA LEU A 100 14.42 15.19 -43.69
C LEU A 100 14.23 13.78 -43.13
N GLN A 101 14.60 12.74 -43.87
CA GLN A 101 14.48 11.36 -43.42
C GLN A 101 15.36 11.08 -42.19
N THR A 102 16.59 11.61 -42.17
CA THR A 102 17.53 11.46 -41.05
C THR A 102 17.00 12.15 -39.79
N SER A 103 16.46 13.36 -39.94
CA SER A 103 15.85 14.10 -38.82
C SER A 103 14.61 13.40 -38.27
N PHE A 104 13.77 12.85 -39.15
CA PHE A 104 12.61 12.05 -38.76
C PHE A 104 13.02 10.81 -37.95
N PHE A 105 14.01 10.04 -38.42
CA PHE A 105 14.53 8.88 -37.67
C PHE A 105 15.12 9.26 -36.31
N ARG A 106 15.90 10.34 -36.23
CA ARG A 106 16.42 10.84 -34.95
C ARG A 106 15.28 11.17 -33.99
N ARG A 107 14.27 11.90 -34.47
CA ARG A 107 13.13 12.32 -33.66
C ARG A 107 12.26 11.14 -33.21
N GLN A 108 12.09 10.13 -34.08
CA GLN A 108 11.41 8.89 -33.74
C GLN A 108 12.17 8.13 -32.64
N ALA A 109 13.50 8.09 -32.69
CA ALA A 109 14.33 7.47 -31.66
C ALA A 109 14.21 8.22 -30.32
N GLU A 110 14.31 9.54 -30.33
CA GLU A 110 14.12 10.39 -29.13
C GLU A 110 12.76 10.14 -28.49
N THR A 111 11.70 10.11 -29.30
CA THR A 111 10.32 9.89 -28.82
C THR A 111 10.13 8.50 -28.22
N THR A 112 10.75 7.49 -28.82
CA THR A 112 10.70 6.11 -28.31
C THR A 112 11.37 6.02 -26.94
N VAL A 113 12.54 6.64 -26.80
CA VAL A 113 13.26 6.69 -25.52
C VAL A 113 12.45 7.44 -24.46
N GLU A 114 11.84 8.55 -24.83
CA GLU A 114 11.04 9.37 -23.91
C GLU A 114 9.75 8.66 -23.47
N GLN A 115 9.04 8.00 -24.39
CA GLN A 115 7.90 7.14 -24.07
C GLN A 115 8.29 5.97 -23.17
N ALA A 116 9.42 5.31 -23.43
CA ALA A 116 9.93 4.22 -22.60
C ALA A 116 10.24 4.68 -21.16
N LYS A 117 10.92 5.83 -21.01
CA LYS A 117 11.19 6.44 -19.70
C LYS A 117 9.90 6.77 -18.96
N ALA A 118 8.94 7.41 -19.64
CA ALA A 118 7.68 7.76 -19.02
C ALA A 118 6.88 6.52 -18.57
N MET A 119 6.90 5.43 -19.35
CA MET A 119 6.28 4.16 -18.94
C MET A 119 6.98 3.53 -17.72
N GLN A 120 8.31 3.59 -17.68
CA GLN A 120 9.09 3.15 -16.52
C GLN A 120 8.72 3.96 -15.27
N ASP A 121 8.62 5.28 -15.40
CA ASP A 121 8.28 6.17 -14.29
C ASP A 121 6.86 5.93 -13.77
N ILE A 122 5.86 5.79 -14.66
CA ILE A 122 4.49 5.46 -14.27
C ILE A 122 4.43 4.11 -13.56
N THR A 123 5.12 3.10 -14.09
CA THR A 123 5.16 1.75 -13.49
C THR A 123 5.78 1.80 -12.09
N ARG A 124 6.91 2.51 -11.94
CA ARG A 124 7.58 2.69 -10.66
C ARG A 124 6.67 3.39 -9.66
N LYS A 125 6.03 4.48 -10.07
CA LYS A 125 5.13 5.26 -9.24
C LYS A 125 3.92 4.43 -8.78
N ILE A 126 3.27 3.69 -9.68
CA ILE A 126 2.18 2.77 -9.32
C ILE A 126 2.66 1.73 -8.30
N ALA A 127 3.84 1.14 -8.50
CA ALA A 127 4.38 0.16 -7.55
C ALA A 127 4.67 0.78 -6.18
N GLU A 128 5.24 1.99 -6.13
CA GLU A 128 5.48 2.74 -4.91
C GLU A 128 4.18 3.11 -4.19
N ASP A 129 3.21 3.66 -4.92
CA ASP A 129 1.92 4.12 -4.38
C ASP A 129 1.05 2.96 -3.88
N VAL A 130 1.09 1.79 -4.53
CA VAL A 130 0.38 0.58 -4.06
C VAL A 130 1.03 -0.01 -2.81
N ALA A 131 2.36 0.04 -2.70
CA ALA A 131 3.08 -0.48 -1.54
C ALA A 131 3.01 0.44 -0.31
N LYS A 132 2.78 1.74 -0.52
CA LYS A 132 2.84 2.77 0.52
C LYS A 132 1.83 2.55 1.68
N PRO A 133 0.53 2.27 1.46
CA PRO A 133 -0.42 2.03 2.54
C PRO A 133 -0.02 0.86 3.45
N GLY A 134 0.50 -0.23 2.86
CA GLY A 134 0.96 -1.40 3.62
C GLY A 134 2.22 -1.12 4.44
N LYS A 135 3.16 -0.33 3.91
CA LYS A 135 4.35 0.12 4.66
C LYS A 135 3.96 1.01 5.83
N GLU A 136 3.08 1.98 5.63
CA GLU A 136 2.59 2.87 6.69
C GLU A 136 1.85 2.09 7.79
N ALA A 137 1.03 1.11 7.43
CA ALA A 137 0.37 0.23 8.40
C ALA A 137 1.38 -0.62 9.20
N ALA A 138 2.41 -1.17 8.54
CA ALA A 138 3.46 -1.95 9.20
C ALA A 138 4.31 -1.09 10.15
N GLU A 139 4.70 0.12 9.73
CA GLU A 139 5.43 1.08 10.56
C GLU A 139 4.62 1.47 11.81
N LYS A 140 3.31 1.70 11.65
CA LYS A 140 2.41 2.01 12.76
C LYS A 140 2.27 0.84 13.73
N ALA A 141 2.14 -0.39 13.23
CA ALA A 141 2.09 -1.59 14.05
C ALA A 141 3.40 -1.77 14.85
N MET A 142 4.57 -1.62 14.21
CA MET A 142 5.86 -1.69 14.89
C MET A 142 6.03 -0.60 15.95
N ALA A 143 5.57 0.63 15.67
CA ALA A 143 5.61 1.73 16.64
C ALA A 143 4.73 1.44 17.87
N SER A 144 3.53 0.86 17.67
CA SER A 144 2.64 0.49 18.78
C SER A 144 3.22 -0.61 19.69
N PHE A 145 4.01 -1.53 19.13
CA PHE A 145 4.72 -2.57 19.88
C PHE A 145 5.93 -2.05 20.67
N LYS A 146 6.54 -0.93 20.24
CA LYS A 146 7.73 -0.36 20.89
C LYS A 146 7.40 0.59 22.05
N VAL A 147 6.14 1.03 22.12
CA VAL A 147 5.60 1.92 23.17
C VAL A 147 4.94 1.11 24.32
N SER A 148 4.75 -0.20 24.12
CA SER A 148 4.29 -1.16 25.15
C SER A 148 5.48 -1.77 25.89
#